data_AF-A0A0P6YNH7-F1
#
_entry.id   AF-A0A0P6YNH7-F1
#
_cell.length_a   1.000
_cell.length_b   1.000
_cell.length_c   1.000
_cell.angle_alpha   90.00
_cell.angle_beta   90.00
_cell.angle_gamma   90.00
#
_symmetry.space_group_name_H-M   'P 1'
#
loop_
_entity.id
_entity.type
_entity.pdbx_description
1 polymer ?
#
loop_
_entity_poly.entity_id
_entity_poly.type
_entity_poly.pdbx_seq_one_letter_code
_entity_poly.pdbx_strand_id
1 'polypeptide(L)'
;MLQTMVRYRWLLALIGFLVAVPIAAQTRNNNRGADWLQRQQQADGSFSSYYFYPVDPTACSVYALKAAGYQLAPATQQFIEQNAANYANDPDKAAAFVMAQLLTGHNPRSVAGVDLVAAIVNHYDPTTGMYGENLTAHGLAILALNAAGEQIEPQAIQTIFDKQAADGAWATNTQTTSLLIQALVAADQQQSAAITRGLAYLQTQQDSDRGFMQNRNFPPAAFKDAVSTALAIQAILATGGNPNEAPWADANSNPFKALSRLQMGDGGFVHDSATPQPDTISTCSAIPALLHTTYPLIELAQVGITLTPTLVPSDGATATPIPQPGLPIMLPDAGSDSDLALPIILGGLATCVLVGLRLRKLA
;
A
#
# COMPACT_ATOMS: atom_id res chain seq x y z
N MET A 1 27.48 13.47 -65.05
CA MET A 1 27.18 12.20 -64.35
C MET A 1 27.68 12.20 -62.90
N LEU A 2 27.61 13.34 -62.21
CA LEU A 2 28.21 13.53 -60.88
C LEU A 2 27.36 14.46 -60.00
N GLN A 3 26.03 14.37 -60.07
CA GLN A 3 25.11 15.25 -59.32
C GLN A 3 23.98 14.54 -58.57
N THR A 4 23.88 13.20 -58.62
CA THR A 4 22.81 12.44 -57.96
C THR A 4 23.21 11.77 -56.64
N MET A 5 24.50 11.76 -56.26
CA MET A 5 24.97 11.04 -55.07
C MET A 5 25.13 11.86 -53.78
N VAL A 6 24.81 13.17 -53.78
CA VAL A 6 24.99 14.02 -52.58
C VAL A 6 23.68 14.30 -51.83
N ARG A 7 22.51 13.97 -52.41
CA ARG A 7 21.20 14.27 -51.81
C ARG A 7 20.73 13.31 -50.70
N TYR A 8 21.44 12.21 -50.43
CA TYR A 8 21.01 11.20 -49.45
C TYR A 8 21.87 11.08 -48.19
N ARG A 9 22.89 11.95 -47.99
CA ARG A 9 23.71 11.89 -46.75
C ARG A 9 23.09 12.62 -45.55
N TRP A 10 22.17 13.55 -45.79
CA TRP A 10 21.45 14.26 -44.72
C TRP A 10 20.18 13.55 -44.24
N LEU A 11 19.63 12.63 -45.05
CA LEU A 11 18.48 11.81 -44.66
C LEU A 11 18.84 10.66 -43.70
N LEU A 12 20.12 10.24 -43.66
CA LEU A 12 20.59 9.20 -42.73
C LEU A 12 21.08 9.74 -41.38
N ALA A 13 21.33 11.04 -41.26
CA ALA A 13 21.72 11.67 -39.98
C ALA A 13 20.51 12.08 -39.12
N LEU A 14 19.30 12.11 -39.70
CA LEU A 14 18.04 12.41 -38.98
C LEU A 14 17.28 11.16 -38.52
N ILE A 15 17.81 9.96 -38.83
CA ILE A 15 17.26 8.67 -38.40
C ILE A 15 18.02 8.11 -37.17
N GLY A 16 19.18 8.69 -36.82
CA GLY A 16 20.05 8.19 -35.74
C GLY A 16 19.85 8.82 -34.36
N PHE A 17 18.89 9.72 -34.17
CA PHE A 17 18.59 10.35 -32.87
C PHE A 17 17.13 10.14 -32.42
N LEU A 18 16.52 9.04 -32.87
CA LEU A 18 15.48 8.34 -32.14
C LEU A 18 16.19 7.23 -31.36
N VAL A 19 17.04 7.60 -30.41
CA VAL A 19 17.27 6.72 -29.27
C VAL A 19 15.93 6.75 -28.54
N ALA A 20 15.09 5.78 -28.89
CA ALA A 20 13.95 5.41 -28.11
C ALA A 20 14.49 5.18 -26.70
N VAL A 21 14.31 6.17 -25.83
CA VAL A 21 14.12 5.87 -24.42
C VAL A 21 13.10 4.75 -24.44
N PRO A 22 13.38 3.57 -23.87
CA PRO A 22 12.29 2.68 -23.57
C PRO A 22 11.44 3.51 -22.63
N ILE A 23 10.37 4.13 -23.13
CA ILE A 23 9.17 4.30 -22.34
C ILE A 23 8.97 2.87 -21.88
N ALA A 24 9.35 2.59 -20.63
CA ALA A 24 9.05 1.32 -20.01
C ALA A 24 7.57 1.18 -20.28
N ALA A 25 7.21 0.32 -21.23
CA ALA A 25 5.85 -0.01 -21.49
C ALA A 25 5.47 -0.71 -20.20
N GLN A 26 4.97 0.09 -19.25
CA GLN A 26 4.48 -0.38 -17.98
C GLN A 26 3.51 -1.46 -18.40
N THR A 27 3.82 -2.71 -18.07
CA THR A 27 2.96 -3.86 -18.33
C THR A 27 1.72 -3.62 -17.47
N ARG A 28 0.81 -2.78 -17.97
CA ARG A 28 -0.50 -2.57 -17.38
C ARG A 28 -1.13 -3.93 -17.40
N ASN A 29 -1.30 -4.52 -16.24
CA ASN A 29 -2.21 -5.64 -16.10
C ASN A 29 -3.55 -5.11 -16.59
N ASN A 30 -4.09 -5.69 -17.66
CA ASN A 30 -5.38 -5.28 -18.21
C ASN A 30 -6.45 -5.50 -17.12
N ASN A 31 -6.77 -4.44 -16.37
CA ASN A 31 -7.64 -4.49 -15.20
C ASN A 31 -8.74 -3.45 -15.36
N ARG A 32 -9.93 -3.90 -15.76
CA ARG A 32 -11.10 -3.05 -16.00
C ARG A 32 -11.53 -2.26 -14.76
N GLY A 33 -11.30 -2.82 -13.56
CA GLY A 33 -11.55 -2.12 -12.29
C GLY A 33 -10.60 -0.95 -12.11
N ALA A 34 -9.30 -1.16 -12.31
CA ALA A 34 -8.29 -0.10 -12.23
C ALA A 34 -8.50 0.97 -13.32
N ASP A 35 -8.86 0.59 -14.54
CA ASP A 35 -9.22 1.53 -15.62
C ASP A 35 -10.46 2.37 -15.29
N TRP A 36 -11.45 1.76 -14.65
CA TRP A 36 -12.61 2.50 -14.14
C TRP A 36 -12.23 3.43 -13.00
N LEU A 37 -11.42 2.95 -12.06
CA LEU A 37 -11.01 3.68 -10.87
C LEU A 37 -10.18 4.90 -11.23
N GLN A 38 -9.22 4.78 -12.16
CA GLN A 38 -8.40 5.91 -12.63
C GLN A 38 -9.26 7.06 -13.19
N ARG A 39 -10.42 6.76 -13.79
CA ARG A 39 -11.36 7.77 -14.29
C ARG A 39 -12.17 8.47 -13.20
N GLN A 40 -12.17 7.96 -11.97
CA GLN A 40 -12.88 8.56 -10.83
C GLN A 40 -12.05 9.61 -10.08
N GLN A 41 -10.76 9.74 -10.41
CA GLN A 41 -9.89 10.73 -9.78
C GLN A 41 -10.42 12.15 -10.05
N GLN A 42 -10.54 12.93 -8.99
CA GLN A 42 -10.96 14.32 -9.04
C GLN A 42 -9.80 15.24 -9.42
N ALA A 43 -10.11 16.50 -9.75
CA ALA A 43 -9.10 17.48 -10.16
C ALA A 43 -8.07 17.80 -9.07
N ASP A 44 -8.46 17.69 -7.80
CA ASP A 44 -7.57 17.87 -6.64
C ASP A 44 -6.72 16.62 -6.33
N GLY A 45 -6.90 15.52 -7.10
CA GLY A 45 -6.20 14.26 -6.92
C GLY A 45 -6.85 13.30 -5.93
N SER A 46 -7.94 13.70 -5.27
CA SER A 46 -8.72 12.83 -4.41
C SER A 46 -9.56 11.84 -5.21
N PHE A 47 -10.06 10.83 -4.52
CA PHE A 47 -11.15 10.00 -4.97
C PHE A 47 -12.33 10.18 -4.01
N SER A 48 -13.55 9.95 -4.47
CA SER A 48 -14.75 10.10 -3.65
C SER A 48 -15.61 8.85 -3.70
N SER A 49 -16.26 8.54 -2.58
CA SER A 49 -17.37 7.59 -2.54
C SER A 49 -18.45 8.14 -1.61
N TYR A 50 -19.70 7.81 -1.90
CA TYR A 50 -20.83 8.28 -1.11
C TYR A 50 -20.73 7.73 0.34
N TYR A 51 -21.01 8.57 1.34
CA TYR A 51 -20.84 8.30 2.78
C TYR A 51 -19.40 8.19 3.32
N PHE A 52 -18.38 8.37 2.50
CA PHE A 52 -16.98 8.32 2.96
C PHE A 52 -16.30 9.69 2.90
N TYR A 53 -15.45 9.96 3.88
CA TYR A 53 -14.53 11.10 3.82
C TYR A 53 -13.53 10.86 2.70
N PRO A 54 -13.15 11.87 1.89
CA PRO A 54 -12.30 11.67 0.71
C PRO A 54 -10.97 10.92 0.95
N VAL A 55 -10.42 10.97 2.15
CA VAL A 55 -9.21 10.21 2.55
C VAL A 55 -9.38 8.70 2.38
N ASP A 56 -10.52 8.12 2.76
CA ASP A 56 -10.75 6.68 2.71
C ASP A 56 -10.73 6.12 1.27
N PRO A 57 -11.59 6.61 0.34
CA PRO A 57 -11.54 6.19 -1.05
C PRO A 57 -10.22 6.57 -1.72
N THR A 58 -9.56 7.67 -1.33
CA THR A 58 -8.26 8.04 -1.90
C THR A 58 -7.17 7.03 -1.55
N ALA A 59 -7.00 6.71 -0.26
CA ALA A 59 -6.01 5.74 0.18
C ALA A 59 -6.30 4.33 -0.35
N CYS A 60 -7.58 3.91 -0.34
CA CYS A 60 -7.99 2.64 -0.94
C CYS A 60 -7.72 2.61 -2.45
N SER A 61 -7.92 3.73 -3.16
CA SER A 61 -7.63 3.81 -4.60
C SER A 61 -6.13 3.78 -4.89
N VAL A 62 -5.31 4.43 -4.06
CA VAL A 62 -3.85 4.30 -4.12
C VAL A 62 -3.45 2.84 -3.99
N TYR A 63 -3.98 2.15 -2.99
CA TYR A 63 -3.73 0.73 -2.76
C TYR A 63 -4.09 -0.12 -3.99
N ALA A 64 -5.31 0.02 -4.48
CA ALA A 64 -5.83 -0.74 -5.62
C ALA A 64 -5.04 -0.50 -6.91
N LEU A 65 -4.76 0.77 -7.24
CA LEU A 65 -4.02 1.13 -8.44
C LEU A 65 -2.58 0.63 -8.37
N LYS A 66 -1.93 0.75 -7.19
CA LYS A 66 -0.57 0.23 -6.99
C LYS A 66 -0.52 -1.30 -7.08
N ALA A 67 -1.48 -2.01 -6.48
CA ALA A 67 -1.60 -3.46 -6.62
C ALA A 67 -1.77 -3.88 -8.09
N ALA A 68 -2.53 -3.11 -8.88
CA ALA A 68 -2.72 -3.36 -10.31
C ALA A 68 -1.54 -2.92 -11.19
N GLY A 69 -0.49 -2.31 -10.64
CA GLY A 69 0.68 -1.81 -11.38
C GLY A 69 0.47 -0.47 -12.10
N TYR A 70 -0.59 0.26 -11.75
CA TYR A 70 -0.93 1.55 -12.34
C TYR A 70 -0.10 2.67 -11.71
N GLN A 71 0.17 3.70 -12.51
CA GLN A 71 0.77 4.94 -12.04
C GLN A 71 -0.31 5.83 -11.43
N LEU A 72 0.06 6.55 -10.38
CA LEU A 72 -0.81 7.55 -9.75
C LEU A 72 -0.52 8.92 -10.36
N ALA A 73 -1.56 9.73 -10.51
CA ALA A 73 -1.34 11.12 -10.91
C ALA A 73 -0.63 11.88 -9.78
N PRO A 74 0.30 12.81 -10.11
CA PRO A 74 0.97 13.64 -9.10
C PRO A 74 0.02 14.40 -8.17
N ALA A 75 -1.18 14.75 -8.66
CA ALA A 75 -2.21 15.41 -7.86
C ALA A 75 -2.64 14.59 -6.63
N THR A 76 -2.62 13.25 -6.69
CA THR A 76 -2.96 12.41 -5.51
C THR A 76 -1.94 12.57 -4.40
N GLN A 77 -0.65 12.69 -4.73
CA GLN A 77 0.37 12.99 -3.72
C GLN A 77 0.16 14.38 -3.11
N GLN A 78 -0.17 15.38 -3.93
CA GLN A 78 -0.48 16.73 -3.46
C GLN A 78 -1.70 16.74 -2.53
N PHE A 79 -2.74 15.96 -2.84
CA PHE A 79 -3.90 15.81 -1.96
C PHE A 79 -3.49 15.26 -0.59
N ILE A 80 -2.66 14.21 -0.55
CA ILE A 80 -2.18 13.62 0.71
C ILE A 80 -1.37 14.66 1.51
N GLU A 81 -0.44 15.36 0.86
CA GLU A 81 0.40 16.40 1.48
C GLU A 81 -0.44 17.55 2.06
N GLN A 82 -1.44 18.03 1.33
CA GLN A 82 -2.32 19.12 1.78
C GLN A 82 -3.21 18.73 2.96
N ASN A 83 -3.51 17.44 3.11
CA ASN A 83 -4.45 16.95 4.12
C ASN A 83 -3.78 16.18 5.28
N ALA A 84 -2.47 15.93 5.22
CA ALA A 84 -1.75 15.16 6.23
C ALA A 84 -1.95 15.71 7.66
N ALA A 85 -1.86 17.04 7.83
CA ALA A 85 -2.04 17.68 9.13
C ALA A 85 -3.47 17.54 9.66
N ASN A 86 -4.48 17.58 8.78
CA ASN A 86 -5.89 17.46 9.17
C ASN A 86 -6.19 16.06 9.69
N TYR A 87 -5.63 15.03 9.05
CA TYR A 87 -5.92 13.63 9.35
C TYR A 87 -4.95 12.99 10.35
N ALA A 88 -3.93 13.71 10.82
CA ALA A 88 -3.06 13.22 11.89
C ALA A 88 -3.82 13.00 13.22
N ASN A 89 -4.96 13.67 13.42
CA ASN A 89 -5.78 13.51 14.62
C ASN A 89 -6.73 12.30 14.58
N ASP A 90 -6.80 11.58 13.45
CA ASP A 90 -7.64 10.40 13.28
C ASP A 90 -6.74 9.18 12.95
N PRO A 91 -6.54 8.23 13.88
CA PRO A 91 -5.54 7.17 13.70
C PRO A 91 -5.83 6.25 12.51
N ASP A 92 -7.10 6.03 12.15
CA ASP A 92 -7.48 5.27 10.96
C ASP A 92 -7.14 6.02 9.66
N LYS A 93 -7.35 7.34 9.62
CA LYS A 93 -7.00 8.17 8.45
C LYS A 93 -5.51 8.36 8.30
N ALA A 94 -4.80 8.58 9.41
CA ALA A 94 -3.35 8.59 9.43
C ALA A 94 -2.79 7.24 8.93
N ALA A 95 -3.32 6.11 9.41
CA ALA A 95 -2.92 4.78 8.96
C ALA A 95 -3.13 4.57 7.44
N ALA A 96 -4.26 5.03 6.91
CA ALA A 96 -4.56 4.96 5.48
C ALA A 96 -3.51 5.74 4.65
N PHE A 97 -3.14 6.93 5.09
CA PHE A 97 -2.09 7.73 4.43
C PHE A 97 -0.68 7.16 4.62
N VAL A 98 -0.34 6.59 5.79
CA VAL A 98 0.95 5.90 5.98
C VAL A 98 1.12 4.79 4.95
N MET A 99 0.14 3.91 4.82
CA MET A 99 0.17 2.83 3.82
C MET A 99 0.25 3.37 2.39
N ALA A 100 -0.50 4.44 2.07
CA ALA A 100 -0.45 5.07 0.76
C ALA A 100 0.93 5.68 0.43
N GLN A 101 1.57 6.36 1.39
CA GLN A 101 2.91 6.93 1.20
C GLN A 101 3.95 5.83 0.95
N LEU A 102 3.93 4.76 1.76
CA LEU A 102 4.83 3.62 1.59
C LEU A 102 4.68 2.97 0.20
N LEU A 103 3.44 2.76 -0.25
CA LEU A 103 3.16 2.20 -1.58
C LEU A 103 3.58 3.10 -2.75
N THR A 104 3.68 4.40 -2.50
CA THR A 104 4.10 5.39 -3.49
C THR A 104 5.58 5.73 -3.42
N GLY A 105 6.32 5.11 -2.50
CA GLY A 105 7.75 5.34 -2.30
C GLY A 105 8.07 6.65 -1.59
N HIS A 106 7.08 7.27 -0.94
CA HIS A 106 7.25 8.48 -0.15
C HIS A 106 7.42 8.14 1.34
N ASN A 107 8.05 9.04 2.09
CA ASN A 107 8.29 8.84 3.51
C ASN A 107 7.06 9.27 4.35
N PRO A 108 6.37 8.34 5.04
CA PRO A 108 5.22 8.67 5.87
C PRO A 108 5.57 9.49 7.13
N ARG A 109 6.86 9.60 7.49
CA ARG A 109 7.35 10.38 8.64
C ARG A 109 7.60 11.86 8.34
N SER A 110 7.42 12.28 7.10
CA SER A 110 7.72 13.66 6.68
C SER A 110 6.76 14.18 5.60
N VAL A 111 5.48 13.84 5.69
CA VAL A 111 4.46 14.23 4.70
C VAL A 111 4.11 15.70 4.89
N ALA A 112 4.63 16.58 4.03
CA ALA A 112 4.51 18.03 4.17
C ALA A 112 4.89 18.56 5.57
N GLY A 113 5.89 17.94 6.21
CA GLY A 113 6.34 18.27 7.57
C GLY A 113 5.56 17.59 8.71
N VAL A 114 4.63 16.69 8.39
CA VAL A 114 3.86 15.90 9.37
C VAL A 114 4.42 14.47 9.44
N ASP A 115 4.67 13.99 10.67
CA ASP A 115 4.97 12.58 10.92
C ASP A 115 3.68 11.82 11.23
N LEU A 116 3.14 11.15 10.21
CA LEU A 116 1.90 10.38 10.34
C LEU A 116 2.11 9.08 11.12
N VAL A 117 3.33 8.53 11.16
CA VAL A 117 3.63 7.34 11.97
C VAL A 117 3.62 7.71 13.44
N ALA A 118 4.30 8.79 13.81
CA ALA A 118 4.27 9.33 15.17
C ALA A 118 2.86 9.73 15.59
N ALA A 119 2.04 10.27 14.67
CA ALA A 119 0.64 10.56 14.94
C ALA A 119 -0.13 9.30 15.38
N ILE A 120 0.02 8.17 14.66
CA ILE A 120 -0.62 6.89 15.04
C ILE A 120 -0.10 6.41 16.40
N VAL A 121 1.22 6.45 16.64
CA VAL A 121 1.82 6.04 17.93
C VAL A 121 1.23 6.85 19.10
N ASN A 122 1.07 8.16 18.92
CA ASN A 122 0.53 9.06 19.95
C ASN A 122 -0.96 8.85 20.23
N HIS A 123 -1.70 8.17 19.34
CA HIS A 123 -3.10 7.78 19.57
C HIS A 123 -3.25 6.48 20.36
N TYR A 124 -2.15 5.86 20.81
CA TYR A 124 -2.23 4.74 21.71
C TYR A 124 -2.77 5.16 23.08
N ASP A 125 -3.90 4.59 23.48
CA ASP A 125 -4.40 4.74 24.84
C ASP A 125 -3.99 3.51 25.68
N PRO A 126 -3.09 3.67 26.67
CA PRO A 126 -2.66 2.57 27.53
C PRO A 126 -3.77 2.03 28.44
N THR A 127 -4.86 2.79 28.65
CA THR A 127 -6.01 2.37 29.46
C THR A 127 -6.84 1.32 28.75
N THR A 128 -7.10 1.53 27.46
CA THR A 128 -7.88 0.61 26.63
C THR A 128 -7.00 -0.38 25.88
N GLY A 129 -5.69 -0.11 25.77
CA GLY A 129 -4.76 -0.85 24.93
C GLY A 129 -5.08 -0.69 23.44
N MET A 130 -5.69 0.42 23.03
CA MET A 130 -6.13 0.64 21.65
C MET A 130 -5.54 1.90 21.03
N TYR A 131 -5.17 1.80 19.76
CA TYR A 131 -5.16 2.93 18.82
C TYR A 131 -6.58 3.26 18.37
N GLY A 132 -7.06 4.47 18.69
CA GLY A 132 -8.37 4.96 18.29
C GLY A 132 -9.57 4.33 19.01
N GLU A 133 -10.77 4.81 18.67
CA GLU A 133 -12.00 4.53 19.45
C GLU A 133 -12.68 3.19 19.12
N ASN A 134 -12.31 2.55 18.00
CA ASN A 134 -12.96 1.34 17.54
C ASN A 134 -11.97 0.32 16.95
N LEU A 135 -12.42 -0.93 16.86
CA LEU A 135 -11.60 -2.06 16.43
C LEU A 135 -11.12 -1.97 14.97
N THR A 136 -11.85 -1.27 14.11
CA THR A 136 -11.42 -1.04 12.72
C THR A 136 -10.24 -0.07 12.69
N ALA A 137 -10.33 1.06 13.39
CA ALA A 137 -9.23 2.02 13.53
C ALA A 137 -7.99 1.36 14.15
N HIS A 138 -8.21 0.54 15.17
CA HIS A 138 -7.16 -0.21 15.83
C HIS A 138 -6.41 -1.16 14.90
N GLY A 139 -7.15 -1.95 14.10
CA GLY A 139 -6.55 -2.87 13.13
C GLY A 139 -5.79 -2.15 12.02
N LEU A 140 -6.34 -1.04 11.50
CA LEU A 140 -5.67 -0.22 10.48
C LEU A 140 -4.36 0.38 11.02
N ALA A 141 -4.37 0.89 12.25
CA ALA A 141 -3.18 1.40 12.91
C ALA A 141 -2.08 0.33 13.01
N ILE A 142 -2.41 -0.88 13.48
CA ILE A 142 -1.45 -1.98 13.59
C ILE A 142 -0.85 -2.35 12.23
N LEU A 143 -1.68 -2.44 11.18
CA LEU A 143 -1.22 -2.71 9.82
C LEU A 143 -0.27 -1.61 9.30
N ALA A 144 -0.60 -0.35 9.54
CA ALA A 144 0.22 0.78 9.12
C ALA A 144 1.55 0.87 9.89
N LEU A 145 1.54 0.65 11.21
CA LEU A 145 2.74 0.61 12.04
C LEU A 145 3.67 -0.52 11.60
N ASN A 146 3.12 -1.73 11.39
CA ASN A 146 3.87 -2.86 10.87
C ASN A 146 4.51 -2.55 9.51
N ALA A 147 3.73 -2.00 8.57
CA ALA A 147 4.23 -1.62 7.26
C ALA A 147 5.34 -0.56 7.31
N ALA A 148 5.26 0.36 8.28
CA ALA A 148 6.27 1.40 8.51
C ALA A 148 7.50 0.91 9.30
N GLY A 149 7.55 -0.38 9.68
CA GLY A 149 8.61 -0.95 10.51
C GLY A 149 8.63 -0.40 11.94
N GLU A 150 7.50 0.12 12.42
CA GLU A 150 7.34 0.64 13.79
C GLU A 150 6.97 -0.50 14.75
N GLN A 151 7.43 -0.40 16.00
CA GLN A 151 7.10 -1.40 17.01
C GLN A 151 5.61 -1.28 17.38
N ILE A 152 4.91 -2.41 17.39
CA ILE A 152 3.54 -2.49 17.89
C ILE A 152 3.56 -2.76 19.38
N GLU A 153 2.77 -2.01 20.16
CA GLU A 153 2.64 -2.25 21.59
C GLU A 153 2.08 -3.66 21.86
N PRO A 154 2.72 -4.50 22.71
CA PRO A 154 2.23 -5.85 22.98
C PRO A 154 0.79 -5.89 23.50
N GLN A 155 0.42 -4.90 24.31
CA GLN A 155 -0.94 -4.78 24.83
C GLN A 155 -1.96 -4.44 23.73
N ALA A 156 -1.57 -3.79 22.62
CA ALA A 156 -2.44 -3.59 21.47
C ALA A 156 -2.86 -4.94 20.86
N ILE A 157 -1.92 -5.86 20.71
CA ILE A 157 -2.20 -7.22 20.22
C ILE A 157 -3.09 -7.97 21.21
N GLN A 158 -2.78 -7.89 22.51
CA GLN A 158 -3.58 -8.54 23.55
C GLN A 158 -5.04 -8.04 23.54
N THR A 159 -5.25 -6.75 23.33
CA THR A 159 -6.58 -6.15 23.23
C THR A 159 -7.41 -6.72 22.07
N ILE A 160 -6.79 -7.09 20.95
CA ILE A 160 -7.49 -7.81 19.87
C ILE A 160 -8.01 -9.15 20.39
N PHE A 161 -7.19 -9.93 21.11
CA PHE A 161 -7.62 -11.21 21.66
C PHE A 161 -8.76 -11.06 22.67
N ASP A 162 -8.66 -10.08 23.57
CA ASP A 162 -9.63 -9.84 24.64
C ASP A 162 -10.99 -9.36 24.10
N LYS A 163 -11.00 -8.68 22.95
CA LYS A 163 -12.22 -8.16 22.32
C LYS A 163 -12.87 -9.13 21.32
N GLN A 164 -12.32 -10.33 21.13
CA GLN A 164 -12.96 -11.33 20.28
C GLN A 164 -14.22 -11.87 20.97
N ALA A 165 -15.35 -11.82 20.27
CA ALA A 165 -16.61 -12.34 20.79
C ALA A 165 -16.63 -13.89 20.78
N ALA A 166 -17.57 -14.47 21.52
CA ALA A 166 -17.70 -15.93 21.66
C ALA A 166 -18.00 -16.65 20.34
N ASP A 167 -18.62 -15.96 19.37
CA ASP A 167 -18.86 -16.45 18.01
C ASP A 167 -17.63 -16.37 17.11
N GLY A 168 -16.52 -15.82 17.61
CA GLY A 168 -15.26 -15.62 16.88
C GLY A 168 -15.16 -14.29 16.15
N ALA A 169 -16.23 -13.50 16.10
CA ALA A 169 -16.24 -12.21 15.42
C ALA A 169 -15.49 -11.14 16.21
N TRP A 170 -15.08 -10.10 15.50
CA TRP A 170 -14.80 -8.79 16.07
C TRP A 170 -15.82 -7.78 15.56
N ALA A 171 -16.29 -6.91 16.46
CA ALA A 171 -17.32 -5.89 16.17
C ALA A 171 -18.55 -6.45 15.42
N THR A 172 -18.87 -7.72 15.65
CA THR A 172 -20.00 -8.47 15.06
C THR A 172 -20.11 -8.33 13.53
N ASN A 173 -19.02 -8.13 12.79
CA ASN A 173 -19.09 -8.02 11.34
C ASN A 173 -17.88 -8.60 10.60
N THR A 174 -18.10 -9.01 9.36
CA THR A 174 -17.12 -9.64 8.47
C THR A 174 -15.93 -8.72 8.15
N GLN A 175 -16.17 -7.42 7.96
CA GLN A 175 -15.14 -6.48 7.51
C GLN A 175 -14.09 -6.25 8.61
N THR A 176 -14.51 -5.88 9.82
CA THR A 176 -13.61 -5.71 10.98
C THR A 176 -12.92 -7.03 11.34
N THR A 177 -13.65 -8.16 11.29
CA THR A 177 -13.05 -9.47 11.55
C THR A 177 -11.93 -9.78 10.55
N SER A 178 -12.18 -9.56 9.26
CA SER A 178 -11.20 -9.81 8.20
C SER A 178 -9.97 -8.91 8.30
N LEU A 179 -10.17 -7.64 8.67
CA LEU A 179 -9.09 -6.69 8.90
C LEU A 179 -8.22 -7.11 10.08
N LEU A 180 -8.83 -7.50 11.21
CA LEU A 180 -8.08 -7.91 12.39
C LEU A 180 -7.36 -9.24 12.22
N ILE A 181 -7.88 -10.17 11.41
CA ILE A 181 -7.12 -11.36 11.01
C ILE A 181 -5.83 -10.95 10.28
N GLN A 182 -5.92 -10.04 9.32
CA GLN A 182 -4.74 -9.55 8.59
C GLN A 182 -3.76 -8.82 9.54
N ALA A 183 -4.27 -8.00 10.46
CA ALA A 183 -3.45 -7.32 11.47
C ALA A 183 -2.72 -8.31 12.40
N LEU A 184 -3.38 -9.39 12.82
CA LEU A 184 -2.77 -10.45 13.63
C LEU A 184 -1.69 -11.20 12.84
N VAL A 185 -1.93 -11.50 11.55
CA VAL A 185 -0.90 -12.10 10.69
C VAL A 185 0.32 -11.18 10.56
N ALA A 186 0.10 -9.89 10.30
CA ALA A 186 1.16 -8.89 10.19
C ALA A 186 1.96 -8.74 11.50
N ALA A 187 1.32 -8.92 12.64
CA ALA A 187 1.94 -8.92 13.98
C ALA A 187 2.51 -10.29 14.40
N ASP A 188 2.81 -11.17 13.45
CA ASP A 188 3.37 -12.52 13.67
C ASP A 188 2.50 -13.46 14.53
N GLN A 189 1.19 -13.20 14.64
CA GLN A 189 0.23 -14.01 15.42
C GLN A 189 -0.56 -15.02 14.57
N GLN A 190 -0.01 -15.37 13.42
CA GLN A 190 -0.62 -16.27 12.42
C GLN A 190 -1.04 -17.66 12.95
N GLN A 191 -0.47 -18.12 14.08
CA GLN A 191 -0.80 -19.41 14.71
C GLN A 191 -1.83 -19.28 15.86
N SER A 192 -2.37 -18.09 16.10
CA SER A 192 -3.31 -17.88 17.21
C SER A 192 -4.66 -18.58 16.97
N ALA A 193 -5.22 -19.18 18.02
CA ALA A 193 -6.57 -19.75 17.96
C ALA A 193 -7.66 -18.69 17.65
N ALA A 194 -7.36 -17.41 17.90
CA ALA A 194 -8.23 -16.31 17.57
C ALA A 194 -8.46 -16.20 16.05
N ILE A 195 -7.43 -16.37 15.22
CA ILE A 195 -7.57 -16.39 13.76
C ILE A 195 -8.49 -17.53 13.33
N THR A 196 -8.29 -18.74 13.87
CA THR A 196 -9.14 -19.90 13.55
C THR A 196 -10.61 -19.64 13.86
N ARG A 197 -10.91 -19.03 15.02
CA ARG A 197 -12.28 -18.64 15.38
C ARG A 197 -12.83 -17.53 14.47
N GLY A 198 -12.01 -16.56 14.10
CA GLY A 198 -12.37 -15.51 13.15
C GLY A 198 -12.74 -16.07 11.78
N LEU A 199 -11.92 -16.97 11.23
CA LEU A 199 -12.21 -17.66 9.96
C LEU A 199 -13.49 -18.50 10.05
N ALA A 200 -13.71 -19.20 11.17
CA ALA A 200 -14.95 -19.94 11.41
C ALA A 200 -16.16 -19.00 11.42
N TYR A 201 -16.07 -17.83 12.05
CA TYR A 201 -17.11 -16.81 11.97
C TYR A 201 -17.36 -16.38 10.51
N LEU A 202 -16.31 -16.06 9.73
CA LEU A 202 -16.46 -15.65 8.33
C LEU A 202 -17.20 -16.70 7.50
N GLN A 203 -16.97 -18.01 7.73
CA GLN A 203 -17.71 -19.08 7.05
C GLN A 203 -19.21 -19.01 7.32
N THR A 204 -19.63 -18.66 8.55
CA THR A 204 -21.06 -18.48 8.87
C THR A 204 -21.69 -17.31 8.12
N GLN A 205 -20.87 -16.35 7.67
CA GLN A 205 -21.31 -15.17 6.92
C GLN A 205 -21.33 -15.42 5.40
N GLN A 206 -20.72 -16.51 4.91
CA GLN A 206 -20.64 -16.83 3.50
C GLN A 206 -21.97 -17.31 2.91
N ASP A 207 -22.46 -16.64 1.87
CA ASP A 207 -23.71 -16.98 1.17
C ASP A 207 -23.53 -18.19 0.22
N SER A 208 -24.66 -18.72 -0.26
CA SER A 208 -24.77 -19.83 -1.22
C SER A 208 -23.97 -19.64 -2.50
N ASP A 209 -23.72 -18.38 -2.90
CA ASP A 209 -22.95 -18.06 -4.09
C ASP A 209 -21.45 -17.87 -3.80
N ARG A 210 -21.03 -18.09 -2.55
CA ARG A 210 -19.69 -17.95 -1.99
C ARG A 210 -19.22 -16.51 -1.76
N GLY A 211 -20.08 -15.51 -1.95
CA GLY A 211 -19.85 -14.14 -1.48
C GLY A 211 -20.06 -14.02 0.04
N PHE A 212 -19.65 -12.89 0.61
CA PHE A 212 -19.77 -12.64 2.05
C PHE A 212 -20.67 -11.44 2.32
N MET A 213 -21.54 -11.61 3.32
CA MET A 213 -22.36 -10.53 3.87
C MET A 213 -21.58 -9.78 4.95
N GLN A 214 -21.89 -8.51 5.16
CA GLN A 214 -21.33 -7.76 6.30
C GLN A 214 -21.74 -8.41 7.64
N ASN A 215 -23.02 -8.73 7.78
CA ASN A 215 -23.56 -9.51 8.90
C ASN A 215 -24.91 -10.15 8.52
N ARG A 216 -24.95 -11.48 8.47
CA ARG A 216 -26.13 -12.29 8.14
C ARG A 216 -27.30 -12.12 9.12
N ASN A 217 -27.03 -11.78 10.37
CA ASN A 217 -28.01 -11.75 11.44
C ASN A 217 -28.83 -10.45 11.48
N PHE A 218 -28.53 -9.45 10.64
CA PHE A 218 -29.24 -8.17 10.61
C PHE A 218 -29.93 -7.92 9.26
N PRO A 219 -31.09 -8.55 8.98
CA PRO A 219 -31.90 -8.23 7.82
C PRO A 219 -32.57 -6.84 7.94
N PRO A 220 -32.84 -6.13 6.83
CA PRO A 220 -32.57 -6.52 5.45
C PRO A 220 -31.11 -6.26 5.01
N ALA A 221 -30.23 -5.75 5.88
CA ALA A 221 -28.83 -5.40 5.57
C ALA A 221 -27.88 -6.60 5.39
N ALA A 222 -28.39 -7.83 5.44
CA ALA A 222 -27.64 -9.05 5.15
C ALA A 222 -27.49 -9.30 3.63
N PHE A 223 -27.08 -8.29 2.87
CA PHE A 223 -26.68 -8.48 1.48
C PHE A 223 -25.21 -8.85 1.42
N LYS A 224 -24.87 -9.75 0.51
CA LYS A 224 -23.48 -9.95 0.12
C LYS A 224 -23.00 -8.69 -0.59
N ASP A 225 -21.81 -8.25 -0.25
CA ASP A 225 -21.27 -7.01 -0.79
C ASP A 225 -19.80 -7.15 -1.20
N ALA A 226 -19.36 -6.23 -2.06
CA ALA A 226 -18.02 -6.23 -2.64
C ALA A 226 -16.94 -6.08 -1.57
N VAL A 227 -17.16 -5.23 -0.56
CA VAL A 227 -16.16 -4.90 0.47
C VAL A 227 -15.98 -6.08 1.43
N SER A 228 -17.08 -6.63 1.94
CA SER A 228 -17.06 -7.81 2.81
C SER A 228 -16.47 -9.02 2.10
N THR A 229 -16.83 -9.24 0.83
CA THR A 229 -16.27 -10.34 0.03
C THR A 229 -14.77 -10.15 -0.23
N ALA A 230 -14.34 -8.94 -0.59
CA ALA A 230 -12.94 -8.62 -0.83
C ALA A 230 -12.07 -8.80 0.42
N LEU A 231 -12.49 -8.24 1.56
CA LEU A 231 -11.73 -8.37 2.80
C LEU A 231 -11.69 -9.83 3.30
N ALA A 232 -12.78 -10.59 3.16
CA ALA A 232 -12.78 -12.01 3.51
C ALA A 232 -11.80 -12.82 2.64
N ILE A 233 -11.76 -12.56 1.32
CA ILE A 233 -10.75 -13.14 0.42
C ILE A 233 -9.33 -12.84 0.95
N GLN A 234 -9.06 -11.58 1.28
CA GLN A 234 -7.74 -11.17 1.75
C GLN A 234 -7.38 -11.79 3.10
N ALA A 235 -8.32 -11.92 4.04
CA ALA A 235 -8.10 -12.61 5.30
C ALA A 235 -7.74 -14.09 5.11
N ILE A 236 -8.44 -14.79 4.21
CA ILE A 236 -8.15 -16.19 3.88
C ILE A 236 -6.73 -16.31 3.31
N LEU A 237 -6.39 -15.47 2.33
CA LEU A 237 -5.06 -15.45 1.71
C LEU A 237 -3.95 -15.13 2.72
N ALA A 238 -4.16 -14.16 3.61
CA ALA A 238 -3.18 -13.76 4.61
C ALA A 238 -2.83 -14.90 5.57
N THR A 239 -3.78 -15.80 5.83
CA THR A 239 -3.56 -17.01 6.65
C THR A 239 -2.96 -18.20 5.87
N GLY A 240 -2.57 -17.99 4.60
CA GLY A 240 -2.08 -19.04 3.71
C GLY A 240 -3.17 -19.96 3.16
N GLY A 241 -4.45 -19.62 3.35
CA GLY A 241 -5.58 -20.38 2.83
C GLY A 241 -5.86 -20.08 1.35
N ASN A 242 -6.65 -20.94 0.70
CA ASN A 242 -7.03 -20.79 -0.70
C ASN A 242 -8.55 -20.54 -0.84
N PRO A 243 -9.00 -19.35 -1.28
CA PRO A 243 -10.42 -19.10 -1.51
C PRO A 243 -11.02 -19.96 -2.64
N ASN A 244 -10.21 -20.58 -3.50
CA ASN A 244 -10.69 -21.48 -4.56
C ASN A 244 -10.94 -22.92 -4.09
N GLU A 245 -10.69 -23.24 -2.83
CA GLU A 245 -10.81 -24.59 -2.29
C GLU A 245 -11.81 -24.65 -1.13
N ALA A 246 -12.23 -25.87 -0.78
CA ALA A 246 -13.01 -26.10 0.43
C ALA A 246 -12.24 -25.59 1.66
N PRO A 247 -12.93 -25.02 2.67
CA PRO A 247 -14.38 -24.89 2.80
C PRO A 247 -14.99 -23.65 2.10
N TRP A 248 -14.18 -22.83 1.44
CA TRP A 248 -14.61 -21.53 0.87
C TRP A 248 -15.26 -21.64 -0.50
N ALA A 249 -14.92 -22.70 -1.24
CA ALA A 249 -15.41 -22.96 -2.59
C ALA A 249 -16.15 -24.30 -2.67
N ASP A 250 -16.96 -24.41 -3.71
CA ASP A 250 -17.55 -25.66 -4.18
C ASP A 250 -17.31 -25.82 -5.69
N ALA A 251 -17.87 -26.88 -6.29
CA ALA A 251 -17.71 -27.16 -7.71
C ALA A 251 -18.24 -26.04 -8.63
N ASN A 252 -19.20 -25.22 -8.15
CA ASN A 252 -19.91 -24.24 -8.96
C ASN A 252 -19.37 -22.82 -8.75
N SER A 253 -19.03 -22.46 -7.51
CA SER A 253 -18.64 -21.08 -7.16
C SER A 253 -17.51 -21.03 -6.14
N ASN A 254 -16.91 -19.84 -6.02
CA ASN A 254 -15.91 -19.48 -5.04
C ASN A 254 -15.99 -17.96 -4.75
N PRO A 255 -15.31 -17.45 -3.72
CA PRO A 255 -15.34 -16.03 -3.37
C PRO A 255 -14.89 -15.10 -4.50
N PHE A 256 -13.87 -15.48 -5.29
CA PHE A 256 -13.42 -14.67 -6.43
C PHE A 256 -14.49 -14.55 -7.51
N LYS A 257 -15.19 -15.65 -7.84
CA LYS A 257 -16.33 -15.65 -8.76
C LYS A 257 -17.48 -14.81 -8.21
N ALA A 258 -17.72 -14.86 -6.90
CA ALA A 258 -18.74 -14.04 -6.26
C ALA A 258 -18.44 -12.55 -6.37
N LEU A 259 -17.23 -12.15 -6.02
CA LEU A 259 -16.77 -10.78 -6.16
C LEU A 259 -16.84 -10.30 -7.63
N SER A 260 -16.38 -11.14 -8.56
CA SER A 260 -16.38 -10.81 -10.00
C SER A 260 -17.78 -10.57 -10.58
N ARG A 261 -18.83 -11.16 -10.00
CA ARG A 261 -20.23 -10.91 -10.42
C ARG A 261 -20.72 -9.50 -10.07
N LEU A 262 -20.05 -8.81 -9.16
CA LEU A 262 -20.35 -7.42 -8.82
C LEU A 262 -19.64 -6.43 -9.76
N GLN A 263 -18.80 -6.91 -10.69
CA GLN A 263 -18.18 -6.06 -11.70
C GLN A 263 -19.13 -5.74 -12.85
N MET A 264 -19.30 -4.45 -13.13
CA MET A 264 -20.17 -3.91 -14.17
C MET A 264 -19.49 -3.88 -15.55
N GLY A 265 -20.28 -3.59 -16.59
CA GLY A 265 -19.82 -3.50 -17.98
C GLY A 265 -18.78 -2.39 -18.21
N ASP A 266 -18.81 -1.32 -17.42
CA ASP A 266 -17.84 -0.22 -17.47
C ASP A 266 -16.55 -0.48 -16.68
N GLY A 267 -16.49 -1.58 -15.93
CA GLY A 267 -15.35 -2.06 -15.15
C GLY A 267 -15.44 -1.81 -13.65
N GLY A 268 -16.30 -0.89 -13.20
CA GLY A 268 -16.49 -0.60 -11.78
C GLY A 268 -17.25 -1.71 -11.05
N PHE A 269 -17.14 -1.75 -9.73
CA PHE A 269 -17.87 -2.70 -8.89
C PHE A 269 -19.00 -2.00 -8.16
N VAL A 270 -20.18 -2.61 -8.17
CA VAL A 270 -21.29 -2.22 -7.30
C VAL A 270 -21.06 -2.69 -5.87
N HIS A 271 -21.64 -1.99 -4.91
CA HIS A 271 -21.64 -2.43 -3.52
C HIS A 271 -22.28 -3.81 -3.37
N ASP A 272 -23.51 -3.95 -3.86
CA ASP A 272 -24.28 -5.18 -3.83
C ASP A 272 -25.26 -5.22 -5.02
N SER A 273 -26.06 -6.29 -5.12
CA SER A 273 -27.05 -6.42 -6.19
C SER A 273 -28.24 -5.44 -6.06
N ALA A 274 -28.45 -4.82 -4.90
CA ALA A 274 -29.54 -3.88 -4.65
C ALA A 274 -29.15 -2.43 -4.99
N THR A 275 -27.85 -2.14 -5.09
CA THR A 275 -27.27 -0.81 -5.35
C THR A 275 -26.56 -0.82 -6.70
N PRO A 276 -27.29 -0.68 -7.84
CA PRO A 276 -26.77 -0.99 -9.17
C PRO A 276 -25.79 0.05 -9.76
N GLN A 277 -25.27 0.97 -8.94
CA GLN A 277 -24.27 1.96 -9.35
C GLN A 277 -22.89 1.55 -8.83
N PRO A 278 -21.87 1.43 -9.70
CA PRO A 278 -20.53 1.17 -9.24
C PRO A 278 -19.99 2.36 -8.43
N ASP A 279 -19.23 2.07 -7.39
CA ASP A 279 -18.64 3.08 -6.52
C ASP A 279 -17.15 2.83 -6.27
N THR A 280 -16.47 3.87 -5.82
CA THR A 280 -15.02 3.87 -5.62
C THR A 280 -14.58 2.88 -4.55
N ILE A 281 -15.29 2.78 -3.42
CA ILE A 281 -14.91 1.91 -2.29
C ILE A 281 -15.07 0.45 -2.67
N SER A 282 -16.19 0.09 -3.29
CA SER A 282 -16.41 -1.28 -3.78
C SER A 282 -15.38 -1.66 -4.84
N THR A 283 -15.06 -0.75 -5.76
CA THR A 283 -14.08 -1.00 -6.82
C THR A 283 -12.66 -1.12 -6.27
N CYS A 284 -12.21 -0.18 -5.43
CA CYS A 284 -10.86 -0.20 -4.88
C CYS A 284 -10.65 -1.35 -3.89
N SER A 285 -11.69 -1.82 -3.19
CA SER A 285 -11.61 -3.01 -2.34
C SER A 285 -11.50 -4.29 -3.18
N ALA A 286 -12.25 -4.39 -4.28
CA ALA A 286 -12.31 -5.60 -5.10
C ALA A 286 -11.00 -5.90 -5.86
N ILE A 287 -10.34 -4.86 -6.36
CA ILE A 287 -9.11 -4.98 -7.17
C ILE A 287 -8.00 -5.79 -6.45
N PRO A 288 -7.51 -5.40 -5.26
CA PRO A 288 -6.43 -6.13 -4.61
C PRO A 288 -6.84 -7.55 -4.23
N ALA A 289 -8.09 -7.78 -3.82
CA ALA A 289 -8.59 -9.12 -3.56
C ALA A 289 -8.49 -10.01 -4.82
N LEU A 290 -8.97 -9.55 -5.97
CA LEU A 290 -8.88 -10.29 -7.24
C LEU A 290 -7.44 -10.46 -7.76
N LEU A 291 -6.51 -9.63 -7.30
CA LEU A 291 -5.07 -9.74 -7.56
C LEU A 291 -4.34 -10.57 -6.49
N HIS A 292 -5.08 -11.24 -5.60
CA HIS A 292 -4.57 -12.06 -4.50
C HIS A 292 -3.64 -11.29 -3.54
N THR A 293 -3.86 -9.99 -3.39
CA THR A 293 -3.03 -9.09 -2.58
C THR A 293 -3.70 -8.82 -1.23
N THR A 294 -2.96 -8.96 -0.13
CA THR A 294 -3.43 -8.76 1.26
C THR A 294 -2.81 -7.54 1.91
N TYR A 295 -3.40 -7.04 2.99
CA TYR A 295 -2.78 -6.00 3.82
C TYR A 295 -1.73 -6.58 4.78
N PRO A 296 -0.66 -5.81 5.10
CA PRO A 296 -0.19 -4.67 4.33
C PRO A 296 0.47 -5.15 3.04
N LEU A 297 0.47 -4.32 1.99
CA LEU A 297 1.11 -4.65 0.71
C LEU A 297 2.64 -4.50 0.83
N ILE A 298 3.28 -5.47 1.48
CA ILE A 298 4.73 -5.42 1.74
C ILE A 298 5.55 -6.00 0.57
N GLU A 299 4.93 -6.77 -0.34
CA GLU A 299 5.63 -7.40 -1.47
C GLU A 299 6.19 -6.42 -2.53
N LEU A 300 5.91 -5.11 -2.42
CA LEU A 300 6.53 -4.08 -3.26
C LEU A 300 7.61 -3.24 -2.55
N ALA A 301 7.81 -3.42 -1.24
CA ALA A 301 8.86 -2.70 -0.48
C ALA A 301 10.26 -3.31 -0.66
N GLN A 302 10.35 -4.56 -1.15
CA GLN A 302 11.65 -5.20 -1.45
C GLN A 302 12.32 -4.67 -2.72
N VAL A 303 11.68 -3.74 -3.45
CA VAL A 303 12.34 -2.95 -4.50
C VAL A 303 12.82 -1.63 -3.90
N GLY A 304 13.84 -1.70 -3.03
CA GLY A 304 14.80 -0.61 -2.88
C GLY A 304 14.57 0.46 -1.81
N ILE A 305 13.72 0.27 -0.79
CA ILE A 305 13.73 1.16 0.39
C ILE A 305 14.18 0.38 1.62
N THR A 306 15.46 0.56 2.00
CA THR A 306 15.95 0.16 3.31
C THR A 306 15.45 1.20 4.32
N LEU A 307 14.29 0.98 4.93
CA LEU A 307 13.90 1.76 6.11
C LEU A 307 14.86 1.36 7.23
N THR A 308 15.79 2.24 7.56
CA THR A 308 16.66 2.04 8.73
C THR A 308 15.77 2.24 9.96
N PRO A 309 15.61 1.24 10.85
CA PRO A 309 14.87 1.44 12.08
C PRO A 309 15.54 2.56 12.89
N THR A 310 14.76 3.53 13.36
CA THR A 310 15.27 4.49 14.35
C THR A 310 15.36 3.74 15.68
N LEU A 311 16.55 3.24 16.01
CA LEU A 311 16.86 2.85 17.38
C LEU A 311 16.85 4.13 18.22
N VAL A 312 15.86 4.26 19.11
CA VAL A 312 15.93 5.26 20.18
C VAL A 312 17.15 4.90 21.05
N PRO A 313 18.05 5.85 21.37
CA PRO A 313 19.13 5.59 22.31
C PRO A 313 18.51 5.16 23.64
N SER A 314 18.84 3.95 24.12
CA SER A 314 18.46 3.55 25.47
C SER A 314 19.14 4.51 26.44
N ASP A 315 18.35 5.22 27.24
CA ASP A 315 18.87 6.03 28.34
C ASP A 315 19.83 5.19 29.18
N GLY A 316 20.99 5.77 29.45
CA GLY A 316 22.12 5.12 30.08
C GLY A 316 21.80 4.62 31.49
N ALA A 317 21.38 3.37 31.59
CA ALA A 317 21.51 2.58 32.82
C ALA A 317 22.76 1.71 32.67
N THR A 318 23.83 2.13 33.34
CA THR A 318 25.09 1.39 33.50
C THR A 318 24.84 -0.02 34.02
N ALA A 319 24.91 -1.01 33.15
CA ALA A 319 25.11 -2.40 33.53
C ALA A 319 26.61 -2.63 33.78
N THR A 320 26.98 -2.82 35.04
CA THR A 320 28.33 -3.16 35.49
C THR A 320 28.74 -4.53 34.89
N PRO A 321 29.88 -4.65 34.18
CA PRO A 321 30.31 -5.92 33.62
C PRO A 321 30.92 -6.83 34.69
N ILE A 322 30.49 -8.09 34.73
CA ILE A 322 31.13 -9.18 35.49
C ILE A 322 32.40 -9.61 34.71
N PRO A 323 33.57 -9.79 35.36
CA PRO A 323 34.81 -10.10 34.64
C PRO A 323 34.97 -11.60 34.35
N GLN A 324 35.30 -11.94 33.11
CA GLN A 324 35.91 -13.24 32.74
C GLN A 324 37.38 -13.05 32.31
N PRO A 325 38.30 -13.99 32.64
CA PRO A 325 39.75 -13.74 32.62
C PRO A 325 40.49 -14.25 31.36
N GLY A 326 41.44 -13.42 30.86
CA GLY A 326 42.67 -13.76 30.09
C GLY A 326 42.47 -14.20 28.63
N LEU A 327 43.17 -13.72 27.59
CA LEU A 327 44.54 -13.18 27.36
C LEU A 327 44.56 -12.53 25.93
N PRO A 328 45.67 -11.94 25.43
CA PRO A 328 46.25 -10.64 25.71
C PRO A 328 46.14 -9.62 24.54
N ILE A 329 46.42 -8.36 24.87
CA ILE A 329 46.38 -7.14 24.07
C ILE A 329 47.40 -7.14 22.92
N MET A 330 47.00 -6.61 21.76
CA MET A 330 47.88 -6.01 20.74
C MET A 330 47.22 -4.73 20.19
N LEU A 331 47.79 -3.58 20.59
CA LEU A 331 47.87 -2.31 19.85
C LEU A 331 49.39 -2.06 19.68
N PRO A 332 49.89 -1.49 18.58
CA PRO A 332 49.57 -0.15 18.07
C PRO A 332 49.43 -0.17 16.51
N ASP A 333 49.19 0.91 15.74
CA ASP A 333 49.75 2.25 15.85
C ASP A 333 48.98 3.24 14.94
N ALA A 334 49.22 4.52 15.23
CA ALA A 334 48.79 5.69 14.51
C ALA A 334 49.40 5.79 13.10
N GLY A 335 48.77 6.60 12.25
CA GLY A 335 49.34 7.00 10.98
C GLY A 335 48.45 8.00 10.26
N SER A 336 48.72 9.29 10.52
CA SER A 336 48.42 10.35 9.57
C SER A 336 49.12 10.06 8.23
N ASP A 337 48.53 10.47 7.12
CA ASP A 337 49.13 11.51 6.30
C ASP A 337 48.17 12.01 5.22
N SER A 338 48.18 13.33 5.12
CA SER A 338 47.73 14.17 4.03
C SER A 338 48.40 13.81 2.70
N ASP A 339 47.67 13.88 1.59
CA ASP A 339 48.21 14.59 0.42
C ASP A 339 47.17 15.04 -0.61
N LEU A 340 47.51 16.20 -1.18
CA LEU A 340 46.80 17.01 -2.16
C LEU A 340 46.86 16.40 -3.57
N ALA A 341 45.78 16.56 -4.36
CA ALA A 341 45.85 16.96 -5.78
C ALA A 341 44.46 17.02 -6.45
N LEU A 342 44.00 18.24 -6.75
CA LEU A 342 43.11 18.53 -7.88
C LEU A 342 43.98 18.74 -9.13
N PRO A 343 43.52 18.34 -10.33
CA PRO A 343 43.03 19.38 -11.24
C PRO A 343 41.83 18.99 -12.13
N ILE A 344 40.88 19.93 -12.22
CA ILE A 344 40.26 20.52 -13.42
C ILE A 344 40.21 19.65 -14.70
N ILE A 345 39.00 19.29 -15.14
CA ILE A 345 38.67 19.11 -16.57
C ILE A 345 37.45 19.97 -16.91
N LEU A 346 37.74 21.13 -17.50
CA LEU A 346 36.83 21.99 -18.24
C LEU A 346 37.10 21.70 -19.73
N GLY A 347 36.16 21.07 -20.42
CA GLY A 347 36.34 20.66 -21.81
C GLY A 347 35.06 20.17 -22.48
N GLY A 348 33.96 20.89 -22.28
CA GLY A 348 32.64 20.52 -22.79
C GLY A 348 31.83 21.73 -23.23
N LEU A 349 32.37 22.57 -24.13
CA LEU A 349 31.63 23.66 -24.75
C LEU A 349 32.28 24.08 -26.07
N ALA A 350 32.07 23.32 -27.15
CA ALA A 350 32.51 23.78 -28.49
C ALA A 350 31.82 23.12 -29.71
N THR A 351 30.80 22.26 -29.56
CA THR A 351 30.21 21.54 -30.71
C THR A 351 28.78 21.93 -31.06
N CYS A 352 28.06 22.71 -30.25
CA CYS A 352 26.68 23.12 -30.59
C CYS A 352 26.53 24.56 -31.12
N VAL A 353 27.61 25.35 -31.23
CA VAL A 353 27.52 26.76 -31.70
C VAL A 353 28.06 26.97 -33.12
N LEU A 354 28.81 26.01 -33.68
CA LEU A 354 29.35 26.13 -35.06
C LEU A 354 28.42 25.59 -36.17
N VAL A 355 27.32 24.91 -35.82
CA VAL A 355 26.27 24.50 -36.77
C VAL A 355 25.25 25.62 -37.01
N GLY A 356 25.08 26.55 -36.06
CA GLY A 356 24.13 27.67 -36.16
C GLY A 356 24.61 28.89 -36.96
N LEU A 357 25.92 29.07 -37.16
CA LEU A 357 26.47 30.27 -37.81
C LEU A 357 26.86 30.10 -39.29
N ARG A 358 26.71 28.89 -39.87
CA ARG A 358 26.89 28.68 -41.32
C ARG A 358 25.59 28.60 -42.14
N LEU A 359 24.42 28.64 -41.50
CA LEU A 359 23.12 28.66 -42.19
C LEU A 359 22.50 30.06 -42.34
N ARG A 360 23.22 31.14 -41.99
CA ARG A 360 22.73 32.53 -42.14
C ARG A 360 23.44 33.35 -43.23
N LYS A 361 24.22 32.71 -44.11
CA LYS A 361 24.83 33.33 -45.31
C LYS A 361 24.34 32.76 -46.64
N LEU A 362 23.27 31.96 -46.62
CA LEU A 362 22.56 31.51 -47.82
C LEU A 362 21.04 31.61 -47.56
N ALA A 363 20.59 32.85 -47.39
CA ALA A 363 19.21 33.31 -47.57
C ALA A 363 19.31 34.76 -48.08
#